data_AF-I2C4M8-F1
#
_entry.id   AF-I2C4M8-F1
#
_cell.length_a   1.000
_cell.length_b   1.000
_cell.length_c   1.000
_cell.angle_alpha   90.00
_cell.angle_beta   90.00
_cell.angle_gamma   90.00
#
_symmetry.space_group_name_H-M   'P 1'
#
loop_
_entity.id
_entity.type
_entity.pdbx_description
1 polymer ?
#
loop_
_entity_poly.entity_id
_entity_poly.type
_entity_poly.pdbx_seq_one_letter_code
_entity_poly.pdbx_strand_id
1 'polypeptide(L)'
;MPPLVYGSLIAFICFITAVVLANHDNIPGMWLALFGVFAAIILTAYLQRKRESTFAKNQFNELENLLKNTPDFKSDHKFLSPVADSLIAIDETNEKVLLIENKHVNAMHFSKTTSKYDYLHKVFSFEDILQVEMLEDGVTVNKTSTSSQIGRAALGGLIGGGVGAIIGGLSGESVSSQKIRKAQLRVVVNNKEKSFYTITFIHFEQPQSKDNQFYKPLNDRLIHCFNLLTHILKKDAKENPVQTGVADELTKLAALYKDNLLTQAEYESQKKKLLS
;
A
#
# COMPACT_ATOMS: atom_id res chain seq x y z
N MET A 1 -26.75 17.91 2.74
CA MET A 1 -26.70 17.77 1.27
C MET A 1 -25.32 18.17 0.76
N PRO A 2 -24.84 17.66 -0.40
CA PRO A 2 -23.53 18.04 -0.94
C PRO A 2 -23.46 19.53 -1.32
N PRO A 3 -22.31 20.21 -1.17
CA PRO A 3 -22.17 21.63 -1.54
C PRO A 3 -22.37 21.90 -3.04
N LEU A 4 -22.13 20.90 -3.90
CA LEU A 4 -22.47 20.92 -5.33
C LEU A 4 -23.96 21.16 -5.59
N VAL A 5 -24.85 20.69 -4.70
CA VAL A 5 -26.31 20.89 -4.85
C VAL A 5 -26.68 22.35 -4.59
N TYR A 6 -26.07 23.00 -3.60
CA TYR A 6 -26.27 24.43 -3.36
C TYR A 6 -25.69 25.30 -4.48
N GLY A 7 -24.50 24.97 -4.98
CA GLY A 7 -23.90 25.66 -6.13
C GLY A 7 -24.77 25.54 -7.40
N SER A 8 -25.28 24.34 -7.69
CA SER A 8 -26.21 24.08 -8.78
C SER A 8 -27.53 24.85 -8.63
N LEU A 9 -28.14 24.83 -7.44
CA LEU A 9 -29.39 25.54 -7.15
C LEU A 9 -29.24 27.06 -7.31
N ILE A 10 -28.16 27.64 -6.79
CA ILE A 10 -27.88 29.08 -6.90
C ILE A 10 -27.63 29.46 -8.37
N ALA A 11 -26.83 28.70 -9.11
CA ALA A 11 -26.59 28.93 -10.52
C ALA A 11 -27.89 28.85 -11.35
N PHE A 12 -28.78 27.90 -11.04
CA PHE A 12 -30.07 27.75 -11.70
C PHE A 12 -31.03 28.93 -11.43
N ILE A 13 -31.13 29.38 -10.16
CA ILE A 13 -31.94 30.55 -9.79
C ILE A 13 -31.42 31.82 -10.49
N CYS A 14 -30.10 32.04 -10.49
CA CYS A 14 -29.49 33.19 -11.15
C CYS A 14 -29.60 33.15 -12.68
N PHE A 15 -29.61 31.96 -13.29
CA PHE A 15 -29.89 31.80 -14.72
C PHE A 15 -31.34 32.19 -15.05
N ILE A 16 -32.31 31.77 -14.24
CA ILE A 16 -33.72 32.17 -14.41
C ILE A 16 -33.89 33.70 -14.29
N THR A 17 -33.28 34.36 -13.30
CA THR A 17 -33.34 35.82 -13.21
C THR A 17 -32.64 36.52 -14.37
N ALA A 18 -31.52 36.00 -14.89
CA ALA A 18 -30.87 36.55 -16.07
C ALA A 18 -31.78 36.48 -17.33
N VAL A 19 -32.48 35.36 -17.54
CA VAL A 19 -33.46 35.19 -18.64
C VAL A 19 -34.65 36.14 -18.49
N VAL A 20 -35.18 36.30 -17.27
CA VAL A 20 -36.29 37.24 -17.00
C VAL A 20 -35.86 38.70 -17.24
N LEU A 21 -34.64 39.08 -16.86
CA LEU A 21 -34.11 40.43 -17.08
C LEU A 21 -33.81 40.71 -18.57
N ALA A 22 -33.35 39.70 -19.32
CA ALA A 22 -33.14 39.81 -20.77
C ALA A 22 -34.46 40.06 -21.52
N ASN A 23 -35.56 39.45 -21.09
CA ASN A 23 -36.90 39.68 -21.67
C ASN A 23 -37.50 41.08 -21.37
N HIS A 24 -36.81 41.90 -20.56
CA HIS A 24 -37.20 43.26 -20.21
C HIS A 24 -36.17 44.31 -20.69
N ASP A 25 -35.31 43.97 -21.65
CA ASP A 25 -34.22 44.81 -22.19
C ASP A 25 -33.24 45.37 -21.12
N ASN A 26 -33.20 44.76 -19.93
CA ASN A 26 -32.36 45.21 -18.82
C ASN A 26 -30.93 44.65 -18.92
N ILE A 27 -30.19 45.13 -19.92
CA ILE A 27 -28.82 44.73 -20.23
C ILE A 27 -27.88 44.86 -19.00
N PRO A 28 -27.88 45.95 -18.21
CA PRO A 28 -27.03 46.05 -17.01
C PRO A 28 -27.37 45.00 -15.94
N GLY A 29 -28.67 44.72 -15.72
CA GLY A 29 -29.12 43.68 -14.80
C GLY A 29 -28.68 42.27 -15.23
N MET A 30 -28.73 41.98 -16.53
CA MET A 30 -28.25 40.71 -17.09
C MET A 30 -26.75 40.50 -16.83
N TRP A 31 -25.90 41.51 -17.07
CA TRP A 31 -24.46 41.41 -16.77
C TRP A 31 -24.19 41.18 -15.28
N LEU A 32 -24.89 41.91 -14.39
CA LEU A 32 -24.75 41.75 -12.94
C LEU A 32 -25.13 40.33 -12.48
N ALA A 33 -26.20 39.74 -13.05
CA ALA A 33 -26.57 38.35 -12.79
C ALA A 33 -25.50 37.36 -13.25
N LEU A 34 -24.93 37.54 -14.45
CA LEU A 34 -23.84 36.70 -14.98
C LEU A 34 -22.57 36.75 -14.12
N PHE A 35 -22.15 37.94 -13.68
CA PHE A 35 -21.03 38.08 -12.74
C PHE A 35 -21.31 37.39 -11.40
N GLY A 36 -22.55 37.47 -10.91
CA GLY A 36 -22.98 36.75 -9.70
C GLY A 36 -22.84 35.22 -9.82
N VAL A 37 -23.27 34.64 -10.94
CA VAL A 37 -23.08 33.20 -11.23
C VAL A 37 -21.60 32.84 -11.26
N PHE A 38 -20.79 33.60 -11.98
CA PHE A 38 -19.36 33.33 -12.12
C PHE A 38 -18.62 33.39 -10.78
N ALA A 39 -18.92 34.40 -9.95
CA ALA A 39 -18.39 34.51 -8.60
C ALA A 39 -18.83 33.34 -7.70
N ALA A 40 -20.09 32.90 -7.79
CA ALA A 40 -20.60 31.75 -7.03
C ALA A 40 -19.93 30.42 -7.44
N ILE A 41 -19.66 30.21 -8.74
CA ILE A 41 -18.92 29.04 -9.24
C ILE A 41 -17.48 29.06 -8.72
N ILE A 42 -16.78 30.20 -8.78
CA ILE A 42 -15.42 30.34 -8.24
C ILE A 42 -15.40 30.07 -6.72
N LEU A 43 -16.34 30.66 -5.98
CA LEU A 43 -16.41 30.51 -4.53
C LEU A 43 -16.70 29.06 -4.11
N THR A 44 -17.65 28.38 -4.79
CA THR A 44 -17.96 26.98 -4.50
C THR A 44 -16.81 26.04 -4.87
N ALA A 45 -16.12 26.27 -5.99
CA ALA A 45 -14.91 25.53 -6.37
C ALA A 45 -13.76 25.75 -5.36
N TYR A 46 -13.55 26.99 -4.91
CA TYR A 46 -12.57 27.33 -3.87
C TYR A 46 -12.88 26.63 -2.54
N LEU A 47 -14.13 26.73 -2.07
CA LEU A 47 -14.58 26.08 -0.83
C LEU A 47 -14.47 24.55 -0.91
N GLN A 48 -14.78 23.96 -2.08
CA GLN A 48 -14.60 22.53 -2.30
C GLN A 48 -13.12 22.12 -2.21
N ARG A 49 -12.21 22.79 -2.92
CA ARG A 49 -10.76 22.52 -2.85
C ARG A 49 -10.19 22.71 -1.45
N LYS A 50 -10.62 23.77 -0.74
CA LYS A 50 -10.23 24.04 0.65
C LYS A 50 -10.67 22.89 1.57
N ARG A 51 -11.92 22.44 1.44
CA ARG A 51 -12.47 21.32 2.21
C ARG A 51 -11.73 20.01 1.91
N GLU A 52 -11.39 19.73 0.66
CA GLU A 52 -10.61 18.55 0.27
C GLU A 52 -9.21 18.56 0.90
N SER A 53 -8.50 19.69 0.87
CA SER A 53 -7.21 19.84 1.54
C SER A 53 -7.31 19.67 3.06
N THR A 54 -8.30 20.27 3.71
CA THR A 54 -8.56 20.08 5.15
C THR A 54 -8.88 18.62 5.48
N PHE A 55 -9.69 17.95 4.66
CA PHE A 55 -10.08 16.56 4.89
C PHE A 55 -8.90 15.59 4.79
N ALA A 56 -8.02 15.76 3.78
CA ALA A 56 -6.79 14.99 3.66
C ALA A 56 -5.85 15.24 4.86
N LYS A 57 -5.65 16.52 5.25
CA LYS A 57 -4.85 16.88 6.43
C LYS A 57 -5.37 16.25 7.72
N ASN A 58 -6.69 16.20 7.91
CA ASN A 58 -7.29 15.60 9.11
C ASN A 58 -7.01 14.10 9.20
N GLN A 59 -7.09 13.34 8.09
CA GLN A 59 -6.73 11.91 8.06
C GLN A 59 -5.25 11.68 8.40
N PHE A 60 -4.35 12.49 7.83
CA PHE A 60 -2.92 12.42 8.14
C PHE A 60 -2.64 12.74 9.62
N ASN A 61 -3.31 13.75 10.17
CA ASN A 61 -3.22 14.07 11.60
C ASN A 61 -3.77 12.94 12.49
N GLU A 62 -4.83 12.25 12.06
CA GLU A 62 -5.41 11.10 12.78
C GLU A 62 -4.42 9.93 12.85
N LEU A 63 -3.80 9.54 11.73
CA LEU A 63 -2.75 8.52 11.68
C LEU A 63 -1.53 8.89 12.53
N GLU A 64 -1.08 10.14 12.49
CA GLU A 64 0.01 10.65 13.34
C GLU A 64 -0.37 10.69 14.83
N ASN A 65 -1.63 10.97 15.17
CA ASN A 65 -2.11 10.95 16.54
C ASN A 65 -2.23 9.51 17.07
N LEU A 66 -2.69 8.55 16.26
CA LEU A 66 -2.70 7.12 16.62
C LEU A 66 -1.28 6.61 16.88
N LEU A 67 -0.32 6.96 16.01
CA LEU A 67 1.10 6.64 16.20
C LEU A 67 1.63 7.21 17.53
N LYS A 68 1.39 8.50 17.82
CA LYS A 68 1.89 9.17 19.04
C LYS A 68 1.24 8.67 20.33
N ASN A 69 -0.03 8.25 20.25
CA ASN A 69 -0.79 7.76 21.40
C ASN A 69 -0.72 6.24 21.57
N THR A 70 0.07 5.54 20.75
CA THR A 70 0.34 4.10 20.95
C THR A 70 1.28 3.96 22.16
N PRO A 71 0.86 3.30 23.26
CA PRO A 71 1.71 3.13 24.44
C PRO A 71 2.91 2.23 24.15
N ASP A 72 4.01 2.46 24.84
CA ASP A 72 5.24 1.67 24.80
C ASP A 72 5.78 1.41 23.37
N PHE A 73 5.63 2.41 22.49
CA PHE A 73 6.09 2.36 21.10
C PHE A 73 6.82 3.66 20.71
N LYS A 74 8.09 3.55 20.33
CA LYS A 74 8.96 4.64 19.89
C LYS A 74 9.32 4.46 18.41
N SER A 75 8.67 5.21 17.53
CA SER A 75 8.96 5.15 16.09
C SER A 75 10.36 5.69 15.76
N ASP A 76 11.24 4.79 15.32
CA ASP A 76 12.53 5.11 14.71
C ASP A 76 12.35 5.33 13.19
N HIS A 77 11.52 4.49 12.55
CA HIS A 77 11.08 4.66 11.16
C HIS A 77 9.56 4.75 11.07
N LYS A 78 9.05 5.55 10.11
CA LYS A 78 7.63 5.59 9.76
C LYS A 78 7.39 5.80 8.26
N PHE A 79 6.40 5.10 7.74
CA PHE A 79 5.97 5.16 6.35
C PHE A 79 4.46 5.35 6.28
N LEU A 80 4.07 6.57 5.91
CA LEU A 80 2.69 7.01 5.76
C LEU A 80 2.25 6.89 4.30
N SER A 81 1.07 6.32 4.06
CA SER A 81 0.48 6.16 2.73
C SER A 81 0.10 7.50 2.09
N PRO A 82 0.33 7.72 0.78
CA PRO A 82 -0.03 8.97 0.10
C PRO A 82 -1.54 9.25 0.07
N VAL A 83 -2.38 8.23 0.33
CA VAL A 83 -3.85 8.36 0.38
C VAL A 83 -4.42 8.20 1.80
N ALA A 84 -3.55 8.20 2.81
CA ALA A 84 -3.91 8.03 4.23
C ALA A 84 -4.80 6.78 4.53
N ASP A 85 -4.68 5.73 3.72
CA ASP A 85 -5.36 4.43 3.96
C ASP A 85 -4.62 3.56 4.99
N SER A 86 -3.35 3.85 5.26
CA SER A 86 -2.45 3.00 6.03
C SER A 86 -1.19 3.74 6.53
N LEU A 87 -0.60 3.21 7.61
CA LEU A 87 0.70 3.61 8.16
C LEU A 87 1.42 2.35 8.66
N ILE A 88 2.73 2.28 8.45
CA ILE A 88 3.63 1.38 9.18
C ILE A 88 4.70 2.19 9.90
N ALA A 89 4.97 1.84 11.15
CA ALA A 89 6.11 2.35 11.90
C ALA A 89 6.90 1.20 12.51
N ILE A 90 8.20 1.41 12.67
CA ILE A 90 9.16 0.45 13.21
C ILE A 90 9.84 1.12 14.41
N ASP A 91 9.86 0.40 15.53
CA ASP A 91 10.62 0.70 16.75
C ASP A 91 11.74 -0.33 16.79
N GLU A 92 12.95 0.10 16.41
CA GLU A 92 14.12 -0.80 16.38
C GLU A 92 14.66 -1.03 17.79
N THR A 93 14.37 -0.12 18.72
CA THR A 93 14.87 -0.18 20.11
C THR A 93 14.14 -1.25 20.92
N ASN A 94 12.82 -1.38 20.73
CA ASN A 94 11.96 -2.32 21.45
C ASN A 94 11.49 -3.50 20.58
N GLU A 95 12.04 -3.64 19.37
CA GLU A 95 11.75 -4.72 18.41
C GLU A 95 10.26 -4.89 18.08
N LYS A 96 9.60 -3.77 17.76
CA LYS A 96 8.16 -3.69 17.48
C LYS A 96 7.86 -3.07 16.11
N VAL A 97 6.78 -3.54 15.49
CA VAL A 97 6.17 -2.92 14.30
C VAL A 97 4.74 -2.51 14.63
N LEU A 98 4.40 -1.24 14.43
CA LEU A 98 3.03 -0.75 14.46
C LEU A 98 2.46 -0.77 13.04
N LEU A 99 1.36 -1.51 12.86
CA LEU A 99 0.61 -1.57 11.60
C LEU A 99 -0.74 -0.88 11.80
N ILE A 100 -1.02 0.14 10.98
CA ILE A 100 -2.30 0.85 10.92
C ILE A 100 -2.91 0.70 9.53
N GLU A 101 -4.19 0.33 9.45
CA GLU A 101 -4.97 0.38 8.21
C GLU A 101 -6.38 0.91 8.48
N ASN A 102 -7.01 1.49 7.47
CA ASN A 102 -8.42 1.86 7.51
C ASN A 102 -9.30 0.60 7.40
N LYS A 103 -10.30 0.46 8.29
CA LYS A 103 -11.30 -0.62 8.24
C LYS A 103 -12.14 -0.59 6.96
N HIS A 104 -12.21 0.56 6.30
CA HIS A 104 -13.00 0.77 5.10
C HIS A 104 -12.11 0.79 3.85
N VAL A 105 -12.50 0.00 2.85
CA VAL A 105 -11.90 0.05 1.50
C VAL A 105 -12.36 1.34 0.81
N ASN A 106 -11.72 2.45 1.15
CA ASN A 106 -11.99 3.76 0.59
C ASN A 106 -11.43 3.84 -0.82
N ALA A 107 -12.17 3.30 -1.79
CA ALA A 107 -11.99 3.67 -3.19
C ALA A 107 -12.26 5.18 -3.34
N MET A 108 -11.38 5.89 -4.04
CA MET A 108 -11.34 7.36 -4.21
C MET A 108 -12.65 8.00 -4.71
N HIS A 109 -13.60 7.19 -5.21
CA HIS A 109 -14.85 7.61 -5.83
C HIS A 109 -16.11 7.52 -4.95
N PHE A 110 -16.11 6.80 -3.82
CA PHE A 110 -17.36 6.62 -3.04
C PHE A 110 -17.64 7.76 -2.05
N SER A 111 -18.43 8.72 -2.55
CA SER A 111 -19.09 9.86 -1.91
C SER A 111 -18.45 10.45 -0.65
N LYS A 112 -18.12 11.74 -0.74
CA LYS A 112 -17.62 12.61 0.35
C LYS A 112 -18.60 12.78 1.53
N THR A 113 -19.74 12.10 1.54
CA THR A 113 -20.68 12.00 2.68
C THR A 113 -20.64 10.63 3.38
N THR A 114 -19.95 9.64 2.82
CA THR A 114 -19.85 8.26 3.33
C THR A 114 -18.42 7.80 3.58
N SER A 115 -17.40 8.55 3.13
CA SER A 115 -15.99 8.28 3.44
C SER A 115 -15.72 8.41 4.94
N LYS A 116 -15.93 7.30 5.66
CA LYS A 116 -15.51 7.15 7.05
C LYS A 116 -14.04 6.71 7.06
N TYR A 117 -13.30 7.27 7.99
CA TYR A 117 -11.95 6.86 8.32
C TYR A 117 -12.06 6.36 9.75
N ASP A 118 -11.85 5.06 9.89
CA ASP A 118 -11.93 4.35 11.16
C ASP A 118 -10.80 3.33 11.12
N TYR A 119 -9.71 3.64 11.80
CA TYR A 119 -8.45 2.91 11.66
C TYR A 119 -8.36 1.77 12.68
N LEU A 120 -7.96 0.59 12.21
CA LEU A 120 -7.38 -0.44 13.07
C LEU A 120 -5.89 -0.19 13.18
N HIS A 121 -5.37 -0.21 14.41
CA HIS A 121 -3.94 -0.25 14.68
C HIS A 121 -3.62 -1.44 15.58
N LYS A 122 -2.48 -2.09 15.34
CA LYS A 122 -1.98 -3.18 16.20
C LYS A 122 -0.45 -3.17 16.20
N VAL A 123 0.13 -3.30 17.39
CA VAL A 123 1.57 -3.48 17.59
C VAL A 123 1.87 -4.98 17.54
N PHE A 124 2.95 -5.33 16.86
CA PHE A 124 3.50 -6.67 16.73
C PHE A 124 4.95 -6.66 17.21
N SER A 125 5.44 -7.76 17.77
CA SER A 125 6.89 -7.95 17.90
C SER A 125 7.52 -8.20 16.52
N PHE A 126 8.84 -8.18 16.43
CA PHE A 126 9.56 -8.62 15.23
C PHE A 126 9.27 -10.10 14.90
N GLU A 127 9.23 -10.97 15.92
CA GLU A 127 8.92 -12.40 15.79
C GLU A 127 7.51 -12.68 15.22
N ASP A 128 6.55 -11.78 15.46
CA ASP A 128 5.19 -11.86 14.90
C ASP A 128 5.17 -11.58 13.38
N ILE A 129 6.20 -10.96 12.80
CA ILE A 129 6.27 -10.65 11.38
C ILE A 129 6.73 -11.89 10.63
N LEU A 130 5.81 -12.54 9.89
CA LEU A 130 6.08 -13.83 9.27
C LEU A 130 6.66 -13.71 7.85
N GLN A 131 6.22 -12.69 7.11
CA GLN A 131 6.56 -12.50 5.70
C GLN A 131 6.22 -11.07 5.24
N VAL A 132 7.00 -10.58 4.28
CA VAL A 132 6.76 -9.31 3.59
C VAL A 132 6.75 -9.51 2.07
N GLU A 133 5.79 -8.89 1.40
CA GLU A 133 5.64 -8.89 -0.06
C GLU A 133 5.56 -7.45 -0.59
N MET A 134 6.27 -7.13 -1.68
CA MET A 134 5.98 -5.94 -2.48
C MET A 134 5.02 -6.33 -3.61
N LEU A 135 3.99 -5.51 -3.83
CA LEU A 135 2.98 -5.72 -4.86
C LEU A 135 2.87 -4.51 -5.78
N GLU A 136 2.79 -4.77 -7.08
CA GLU A 136 2.44 -3.78 -8.11
C GLU A 136 1.08 -4.15 -8.70
N ASP A 137 0.12 -3.24 -8.63
CA ASP A 137 -1.27 -3.39 -9.10
C ASP A 137 -1.97 -4.71 -8.68
N GLY A 138 -1.56 -5.26 -7.53
CA GLY A 138 -2.11 -6.48 -6.92
C GLY A 138 -1.28 -7.74 -7.17
N VAL A 139 -0.28 -7.68 -8.05
CA VAL A 139 0.65 -8.79 -8.37
C VAL A 139 1.88 -8.67 -7.47
N THR A 140 2.26 -9.74 -6.79
CA THR A 140 3.49 -9.79 -5.98
C THR A 140 4.72 -9.75 -6.90
N VAL A 141 5.61 -8.78 -6.69
CA VAL A 141 6.86 -8.62 -7.46
C VAL A 141 8.12 -8.99 -6.65
N ASN A 142 8.07 -8.88 -5.32
CA ASN A 142 9.13 -9.34 -4.43
C ASN A 142 8.52 -9.93 -3.15
N LYS A 143 9.23 -10.88 -2.52
CA LYS A 143 8.76 -11.60 -1.33
C LYS A 143 9.93 -12.04 -0.45
N THR A 144 9.75 -12.06 0.87
CA THR A 144 10.68 -12.66 1.85
C THR A 144 9.90 -13.13 3.07
N SER A 145 10.30 -14.26 3.68
CA SER A 145 9.64 -14.89 4.83
C SER A 145 10.63 -15.31 5.92
N THR A 146 10.14 -15.55 7.13
CA THR A 146 10.94 -15.99 8.30
C THR A 146 11.62 -17.35 8.13
N SER A 147 12.91 -17.38 8.48
CA SER A 147 13.66 -18.51 9.08
C SER A 147 12.87 -19.80 9.33
N SER A 148 12.10 -19.80 10.40
CA SER A 148 11.46 -21.00 10.96
C SER A 148 10.36 -21.63 10.10
N GLN A 149 9.92 -20.96 9.04
CA GLN A 149 8.97 -21.49 8.05
C GLN A 149 9.65 -21.91 6.73
N ILE A 150 10.98 -21.72 6.59
CA ILE A 150 11.74 -22.01 5.36
C ILE A 150 11.86 -23.52 5.06
N GLY A 151 11.50 -24.41 5.99
CA GLY A 151 11.26 -25.83 5.65
C GLY A 151 10.18 -26.06 4.59
N ARG A 152 9.36 -25.04 4.25
CA ARG A 152 8.27 -25.16 3.26
C ARG A 152 8.18 -24.05 2.21
N ALA A 153 9.00 -23.00 2.29
CA ALA A 153 8.95 -21.87 1.36
C ALA A 153 10.35 -21.40 0.93
N ALA A 154 10.71 -21.79 -0.29
CA ALA A 154 11.89 -21.43 -1.07
C ALA A 154 12.68 -20.17 -0.63
N LEU A 155 13.95 -20.39 -0.32
CA LEU A 155 14.98 -19.36 -0.42
C LEU A 155 15.00 -18.77 -1.83
N GLY A 156 14.78 -17.46 -1.96
CA GLY A 156 15.20 -16.66 -3.12
C GLY A 156 14.54 -16.91 -4.48
N GLY A 157 13.53 -17.77 -4.57
CA GLY A 157 12.89 -18.13 -5.84
C GLY A 157 11.77 -17.18 -6.27
N LEU A 158 12.11 -15.98 -6.77
CA LEU A 158 11.39 -15.25 -7.84
C LEU A 158 12.11 -13.93 -8.20
N ILE A 159 13.01 -14.06 -9.18
CA ILE A 159 13.37 -13.08 -10.23
C ILE A 159 13.74 -11.66 -9.75
N GLY A 160 15.05 -11.40 -9.68
CA GLY A 160 15.56 -10.03 -9.78
C GLY A 160 15.46 -9.53 -11.22
N GLY A 161 15.30 -8.21 -11.40
CA GLY A 161 15.56 -7.56 -12.69
C GLY A 161 14.46 -7.70 -13.76
N GLY A 162 13.20 -7.52 -13.37
CA GLY A 162 12.10 -7.26 -14.31
C GLY A 162 11.35 -8.48 -14.82
N VAL A 163 10.03 -8.44 -14.63
CA VAL A 163 9.00 -9.29 -15.26
C VAL A 163 8.95 -10.76 -14.82
N GLY A 164 7.78 -11.15 -14.29
CA GLY A 164 7.46 -12.52 -13.88
C GLY A 164 7.85 -12.79 -12.42
N ALA A 165 7.10 -13.59 -11.65
CA ALA A 165 5.81 -14.27 -11.82
C ALA A 165 5.37 -14.71 -10.38
N ILE A 166 4.44 -15.61 -10.07
CA ILE A 166 3.43 -16.39 -10.81
C ILE A 166 2.12 -16.28 -9.99
N ILE A 167 0.98 -16.08 -10.64
CA ILE A 167 -0.33 -16.45 -10.07
C ILE A 167 -0.88 -17.61 -10.91
N GLY A 168 -1.12 -18.76 -10.28
CA GLY A 168 -1.62 -19.94 -10.96
C GLY A 168 -2.99 -19.69 -11.61
N GLY A 169 -3.16 -20.16 -12.84
CA GLY A 169 -4.47 -20.34 -13.49
C GLY A 169 -5.14 -19.13 -14.14
N LEU A 170 -4.80 -17.88 -13.77
CA LEU A 170 -5.51 -16.68 -14.27
C LEU A 170 -4.60 -15.51 -14.72
N SER A 171 -3.28 -15.70 -14.78
CA SER A 171 -2.32 -14.63 -15.08
C SER A 171 -1.68 -14.78 -16.47
N GLY A 172 -2.50 -14.75 -17.53
CA GLY A 172 -2.04 -14.75 -18.93
C GLY A 172 -1.37 -13.42 -19.37
N GLU A 173 -1.48 -12.38 -18.55
CA GLU A 173 -0.86 -11.08 -18.78
C GLU A 173 0.22 -10.82 -17.70
N SER A 174 1.42 -11.37 -17.92
CA SER A 174 2.63 -10.91 -17.22
C SER A 174 3.01 -9.52 -17.77
N VAL A 175 2.18 -8.51 -17.50
CA VAL A 175 2.44 -7.16 -17.99
C VAL A 175 3.67 -6.64 -17.26
N SER A 176 4.79 -6.65 -17.97
CA SER A 176 5.92 -5.72 -17.77
C SER A 176 5.42 -4.31 -17.99
N SER A 177 4.55 -3.85 -17.10
CA SER A 177 3.85 -2.62 -17.31
C SER A 177 4.84 -1.51 -16.99
N GLN A 178 5.36 -0.88 -18.05
CA GLN A 178 6.06 0.39 -17.92
C GLN A 178 5.20 1.42 -17.18
N LYS A 179 3.87 1.22 -17.10
CA LYS A 179 2.97 2.02 -16.28
C LYS A 179 2.58 1.29 -14.99
N ILE A 180 2.44 2.03 -13.90
CA ILE A 180 1.93 1.54 -12.63
C ILE A 180 0.86 2.49 -12.12
N ARG A 181 -0.19 1.96 -11.48
CA ARG A 181 -1.21 2.74 -10.80
C ARG A 181 -1.10 2.58 -9.28
N LYS A 182 -0.75 1.39 -8.78
CA LYS A 182 -0.61 1.15 -7.33
C LYS A 182 0.63 0.33 -7.00
N ALA A 183 1.39 0.72 -5.98
CA ALA A 183 2.42 -0.11 -5.35
C ALA A 183 2.20 -0.20 -3.85
N GLN A 184 2.33 -1.40 -3.29
CA GLN A 184 2.00 -1.69 -1.90
C GLN A 184 3.02 -2.64 -1.25
N LEU A 185 3.09 -2.58 0.08
CA LEU A 185 3.79 -3.52 0.93
C LEU A 185 2.75 -4.33 1.72
N ARG A 186 2.71 -5.65 1.55
CA ARG A 186 1.90 -6.55 2.39
C ARG A 186 2.79 -7.15 3.46
N VAL A 187 2.37 -7.03 4.71
CA VAL A 187 3.04 -7.62 5.88
C VAL A 187 2.12 -8.71 6.44
N VAL A 188 2.58 -9.96 6.41
CA VAL A 188 1.89 -11.11 7.00
C VAL A 188 2.35 -11.28 8.43
N VAL A 189 1.41 -11.48 9.34
CA VAL A 189 1.63 -11.48 10.79
C VAL A 189 1.00 -12.69 11.48
N ASN A 190 1.58 -13.08 12.62
CA ASN A 190 1.09 -14.15 13.47
C ASN A 190 -0.15 -13.72 14.28
N ASN A 191 -1.28 -13.51 13.61
CA ASN A 191 -2.51 -13.07 14.27
C ASN A 191 -3.74 -13.80 13.74
N LYS A 192 -4.45 -14.49 14.66
CA LYS A 192 -5.65 -15.29 14.38
C LYS A 192 -6.82 -14.43 13.86
N GLU A 193 -6.90 -13.17 14.24
CA GLU A 193 -7.98 -12.25 13.84
C GLU A 193 -7.77 -11.71 12.41
N LYS A 194 -6.50 -11.50 12.02
CA LYS A 194 -6.12 -10.85 10.77
C LYS A 194 -4.67 -11.20 10.44
N SER A 195 -4.49 -12.04 9.41
CA SER A 195 -3.21 -12.61 9.03
C SER A 195 -2.29 -11.68 8.23
N PHE A 196 -2.79 -10.56 7.69
CA PHE A 196 -1.95 -9.58 6.98
C PHE A 196 -2.53 -8.16 7.00
N TYR A 197 -1.63 -7.19 6.86
CA TYR A 197 -1.90 -5.76 6.63
C TYR A 197 -1.30 -5.36 5.28
N THR A 198 -1.85 -4.32 4.65
CA THR A 198 -1.31 -3.82 3.37
C THR A 198 -1.14 -2.30 3.42
N ILE A 199 0.08 -1.83 3.20
CA ILE A 199 0.44 -0.41 3.21
C ILE A 199 0.60 0.07 1.77
N THR A 200 -0.09 1.15 1.41
CA THR A 200 0.02 1.77 0.07
C THR A 200 1.19 2.75 0.05
N PHE A 201 2.11 2.62 -0.92
CA PHE A 201 3.25 3.53 -1.11
C PHE A 201 3.09 4.40 -2.37
N ILE A 202 2.50 3.82 -3.42
CA ILE A 202 2.16 4.51 -4.67
C ILE A 202 0.67 4.34 -4.92
N HIS A 203 -0.01 5.44 -5.24
CA HIS A 203 -1.36 5.42 -5.77
C HIS A 203 -1.53 6.61 -6.72
N PHE A 204 -1.86 6.32 -7.98
CA PHE A 204 -2.19 7.32 -9.00
C PHE A 204 -3.63 7.13 -9.45
N GLU A 205 -4.32 8.21 -9.80
CA GLU A 205 -5.68 8.15 -10.38
C GLU A 205 -5.69 7.40 -11.72
N GLN A 206 -4.62 7.53 -12.50
CA GLN A 206 -4.41 6.88 -13.80
C GLN A 206 -3.01 6.26 -13.86
N PRO A 207 -2.81 5.10 -14.52
CA PRO A 207 -1.50 4.45 -14.61
C PRO A 207 -0.41 5.37 -15.17
N GLN A 208 0.66 5.59 -14.41
CA GLN A 208 1.79 6.48 -14.74
C GLN A 208 3.02 5.68 -15.14
N SER A 209 3.84 6.18 -16.07
CA SER A 209 5.13 5.55 -16.38
C SER A 209 6.02 5.45 -15.13
N LYS A 210 6.76 4.34 -14.97
CA LYS A 210 7.81 4.18 -13.96
C LYS A 210 9.00 5.11 -14.19
N ASP A 211 9.17 5.62 -15.42
CA ASP A 211 10.16 6.66 -15.75
C ASP A 211 9.72 8.08 -15.31
N ASN A 212 8.50 8.23 -14.78
CA ASN A 212 8.02 9.51 -14.26
C ASN A 212 8.84 9.94 -13.04
N GLN A 213 9.27 11.21 -13.00
CA GLN A 213 9.99 11.83 -11.88
C GLN A 213 9.35 11.58 -10.50
N PHE A 214 8.02 11.41 -10.43
CA PHE A 214 7.29 11.14 -9.20
C PHE A 214 7.34 9.67 -8.75
N TYR A 215 7.64 8.71 -9.66
CA TYR A 215 7.69 7.30 -9.33
C TYR A 215 8.88 6.96 -8.42
N LYS A 216 10.09 7.34 -8.84
CA LYS A 216 11.34 6.94 -8.18
C LYS A 216 11.35 7.26 -6.68
N PRO A 217 11.05 8.48 -6.19
CA PRO A 217 11.07 8.78 -4.75
C PRO A 217 10.05 7.98 -3.93
N LEU A 218 8.90 7.61 -4.52
CA LEU A 218 7.89 6.78 -3.85
C LEU A 218 8.30 5.30 -3.82
N ASN A 219 8.92 4.83 -4.89
CA ASN A 219 9.48 3.48 -4.99
C ASN A 219 10.69 3.29 -4.06
N ASP A 220 11.56 4.29 -3.94
CA ASP A 220 12.70 4.28 -3.01
C ASP A 220 12.21 4.19 -1.54
N ARG A 221 11.09 4.84 -1.19
CA ARG A 221 10.43 4.67 0.13
C ARG A 221 9.90 3.25 0.34
N LEU A 222 9.28 2.64 -0.67
CA LEU A 222 8.78 1.27 -0.62
C LEU A 222 9.94 0.27 -0.42
N ILE A 223 10.99 0.39 -1.22
CA ILE A 223 12.20 -0.42 -1.13
C ILE A 223 12.88 -0.25 0.22
N HIS A 224 12.98 0.97 0.76
CA HIS A 224 13.55 1.20 2.08
C HIS A 224 12.77 0.46 3.18
N CYS A 225 11.44 0.57 3.20
CA CYS A 225 10.60 -0.15 4.16
C CYS A 225 10.68 -1.67 3.99
N PHE A 226 10.69 -2.17 2.75
CA PHE A 226 10.85 -3.60 2.45
C PHE A 226 12.19 -4.13 2.96
N ASN A 227 13.28 -3.36 2.78
CA ASN A 227 14.62 -3.73 3.22
C ASN A 227 14.75 -3.75 4.75
N LEU A 228 14.13 -2.80 5.48
CA LEU A 228 14.11 -2.81 6.94
C LEU A 228 13.41 -4.08 7.48
N LEU A 229 12.21 -4.39 7.01
CA LEU A 229 11.51 -5.61 7.44
C LEU A 229 12.22 -6.88 6.97
N THR A 230 12.87 -6.87 5.80
CA THR A 230 13.71 -7.98 5.32
C THR A 230 14.95 -8.18 6.21
N HIS A 231 15.49 -7.12 6.80
CA HIS A 231 16.58 -7.23 7.77
C HIS A 231 16.10 -7.89 9.07
N ILE A 232 14.94 -7.46 9.58
CA ILE A 232 14.27 -8.03 10.75
C ILE A 232 14.05 -9.55 10.56
N LEU A 233 13.37 -9.95 9.47
CA LEU A 233 13.14 -11.36 9.11
C LEU A 233 14.41 -12.22 9.01
N LYS A 234 15.57 -11.60 8.76
CA LYS A 234 16.88 -12.25 8.64
C LYS A 234 17.69 -12.24 9.94
N LYS A 235 17.36 -11.37 10.91
CA LYS A 235 17.96 -11.36 12.24
C LYS A 235 17.45 -12.55 13.04
N ASP A 236 16.12 -12.69 13.14
CA ASP A 236 15.45 -13.80 13.82
C ASP A 236 15.92 -15.16 13.30
N ALA A 237 16.14 -15.27 11.99
CA ALA A 237 16.66 -16.44 11.30
C ALA A 237 18.09 -16.87 11.71
N LYS A 238 18.88 -15.97 12.31
CA LYS A 238 20.25 -16.24 12.80
C LYS A 238 20.30 -16.49 14.30
N GLU A 239 19.44 -15.82 15.06
CA GLU A 239 19.41 -15.91 16.52
C GLU A 239 18.58 -17.11 17.00
N ASN A 240 17.57 -17.53 16.22
CA ASN A 240 16.82 -18.77 16.41
C ASN A 240 17.08 -19.77 15.26
N PRO A 241 18.27 -20.39 15.17
CA PRO A 241 18.51 -21.45 14.20
C PRO A 241 17.63 -22.67 14.53
N VAL A 242 16.65 -22.95 13.67
CA VAL A 242 15.93 -24.23 13.70
C VAL A 242 16.96 -25.35 13.60
N GLN A 243 16.92 -26.32 14.52
CA GLN A 243 17.68 -27.55 14.41
C GLN A 243 17.32 -28.20 13.07
N THR A 244 18.25 -28.19 12.10
CA THR A 244 17.98 -28.71 10.76
C THR A 244 17.79 -30.22 10.85
N GLY A 245 16.53 -30.64 10.85
CA GLY A 245 16.20 -32.05 10.74
C GLY A 245 16.69 -32.59 9.40
N VAL A 246 17.11 -33.85 9.38
CA VAL A 246 17.55 -34.59 8.19
C VAL A 246 16.61 -34.38 6.97
N ALA A 247 15.30 -34.23 7.20
CA ALA A 247 14.30 -33.96 6.18
C ALA A 247 14.48 -32.63 5.42
N ASP A 248 14.92 -31.55 6.08
CA ASP A 248 15.15 -30.25 5.44
C ASP A 248 16.41 -30.28 4.58
N GLU A 249 17.44 -31.00 5.02
CA GLU A 249 18.69 -31.19 4.28
C GLU A 249 18.48 -32.07 3.04
N LEU A 250 17.66 -33.12 3.16
CA LEU A 250 17.21 -33.93 2.02
C LEU A 250 16.39 -33.11 1.01
N THR A 251 15.57 -32.17 1.48
CA THR A 251 14.75 -31.30 0.61
C THR A 251 15.62 -30.29 -0.15
N LYS A 252 16.61 -29.67 0.51
CA LYS A 252 17.63 -28.83 -0.14
C LYS A 252 18.42 -29.62 -1.18
N LEU A 253 18.83 -30.83 -0.83
CA LEU A 253 19.60 -31.71 -1.71
C LEU A 253 18.80 -32.13 -2.97
N ALA A 254 17.50 -32.41 -2.81
CA ALA A 254 16.60 -32.72 -3.92
C ALA A 254 16.36 -31.53 -4.86
N ALA A 255 16.32 -30.29 -4.31
CA ALA A 255 16.24 -29.08 -5.13
C ALA A 255 17.50 -28.88 -5.99
N LEU A 256 18.70 -29.01 -5.39
CA LEU A 256 19.97 -28.88 -6.12
C LEU A 256 20.11 -29.89 -7.27
N TYR A 257 19.64 -31.13 -7.08
CA TYR A 257 19.58 -32.12 -8.16
C TYR A 257 18.56 -31.76 -9.24
N LYS A 258 17.36 -31.34 -8.86
CA LYS A 258 16.30 -30.93 -9.80
C LYS A 258 16.71 -29.73 -10.66
N ASP A 259 17.50 -28.82 -10.10
CA ASP A 259 18.04 -27.64 -10.79
C ASP A 259 19.30 -27.96 -11.63
N ASN A 260 19.67 -29.24 -11.75
CA ASN A 260 20.87 -29.75 -12.44
C ASN A 260 22.20 -29.19 -11.91
N LEU A 261 22.22 -28.73 -10.65
CA LEU A 261 23.44 -28.28 -9.96
C LEU A 261 24.23 -29.44 -9.34
N LEU A 262 23.64 -30.63 -9.28
CA LEU A 262 24.28 -31.88 -8.87
C LEU A 262 24.01 -32.97 -9.90
N THR A 263 25.02 -33.80 -10.16
CA THR A 263 24.83 -35.05 -10.90
C THR A 263 24.10 -36.09 -10.04
N GLN A 264 23.53 -37.12 -10.68
CA GLN A 264 22.88 -38.25 -9.99
C GLN A 264 23.82 -38.92 -8.96
N ALA A 265 25.12 -39.01 -9.26
CA ALA A 265 26.11 -39.62 -8.38
C ALA A 265 26.39 -38.79 -7.13
N GLU A 266 26.47 -37.47 -7.27
CA GLU A 266 26.66 -36.53 -6.15
C GLU A 266 25.41 -36.47 -5.27
N TYR A 267 24.23 -36.45 -5.89
CA TYR A 267 22.94 -36.49 -5.19
C TYR A 267 22.80 -37.73 -4.30
N GLU A 268 22.97 -38.94 -4.85
CA GLU A 268 22.85 -40.17 -4.06
C GLU A 268 23.98 -40.31 -3.00
N SER A 269 25.19 -39.83 -3.31
CA SER A 269 26.31 -39.81 -2.35
C SER A 269 26.02 -38.95 -1.13
N GLN A 270 25.51 -37.73 -1.31
CA GLN A 270 25.15 -36.85 -0.18
C GLN A 270 23.89 -37.35 0.53
N LYS A 271 22.88 -37.84 -0.20
CA LYS A 271 21.64 -38.40 0.36
C LYS A 271 21.93 -39.57 1.29
N LYS A 272 22.90 -40.42 0.95
CA LYS A 272 23.35 -41.53 1.80
C LYS A 272 24.01 -41.07 3.10
N LYS A 273 24.76 -39.95 3.09
CA LYS A 273 25.36 -39.37 4.30
C LYS A 273 24.35 -38.67 5.21
N LEU A 274 23.27 -38.13 4.64
CA LEU A 274 22.18 -37.52 5.41
C LEU A 274 21.28 -38.58 6.08
N LEU A 275 21.28 -39.81 5.56
CA LEU A 275 20.45 -40.92 6.04
C LEU A 275 21.22 -41.96 6.89
N SER A 276 22.47 -41.67 7.24
CA SER A 276 23.36 -42.54 8.04
C SER A 276 23.59 -42.01 9.45
#